data_AF-A0A8X6I7I1-F1
#
_entry.id   AF-A0A8X6I7I1-F1
#
_cell.length_a   1.000
_cell.length_b   1.000
_cell.length_c   1.000
_cell.angle_alpha   90.00
_cell.angle_beta   90.00
_cell.angle_gamma   90.00
#
_symmetry.space_group_name_H-M   'P 1'
#
loop_
_entity.id
_entity.type
_entity.pdbx_description
1 polymer ?
#
loop_
_entity_poly.entity_id
_entity_poly.type
_entity_poly.pdbx_seq_one_letter_code
_entity_poly.pdbx_strand_id
1 'polypeptide(L)'
;MDVTNDNLETLSKEELITIIRNLAANSTKKGCKNAKKQEKSTFDFKKYKKRHVALKFLYLGWDYCGFAVQTHTEKTIETQLFNALLKTKLLESRETSNYHRCGRTDKGVSAFSQVISLDLRSNLLEGKGIITPEDFAENQHNNAVSDQEIDYPSILNRVLPEEIKVIAWAPVDTSFSARFDCKKRTYKYWFPIGNLDIKRMQEAGSKL
;
A
#
# COMPACT_ATOMS: atom_id res chain seq x y z
N MET A 1 14.02 17.43 50.91
CA MET A 1 15.10 16.44 50.77
C MET A 1 15.08 16.00 49.32
N ASP A 2 16.09 16.39 48.55
CA ASP A 2 16.22 16.03 47.14
C ASP A 2 16.54 14.54 47.03
N VAL A 3 15.62 13.77 46.47
CA VAL A 3 15.80 12.33 46.24
C VAL A 3 16.53 12.17 44.91
N THR A 4 17.83 11.85 44.96
CA THR A 4 18.56 11.37 43.80
C THR A 4 18.21 9.90 43.52
N ASN A 5 18.45 9.45 42.28
CA ASN A 5 17.99 8.17 41.72
C ASN A 5 18.53 6.90 42.43
N ASP A 6 19.45 7.05 43.40
CA ASP A 6 20.16 5.95 44.06
C ASP A 6 19.51 5.46 45.37
N ASN A 7 18.29 5.92 45.71
CA ASN A 7 17.62 5.56 46.98
C ASN A 7 16.18 5.07 46.82
N LEU A 8 15.80 4.58 45.64
CA LEU A 8 14.44 4.08 45.38
C LEU A 8 14.18 2.69 45.97
N GLU A 9 15.22 1.89 46.17
CA GLU A 9 15.10 0.50 46.67
C GLU A 9 14.96 0.41 48.20
N THR A 10 15.23 1.50 48.93
CA THR A 10 15.18 1.55 50.40
C THR A 10 13.86 2.12 50.94
N LEU A 11 12.98 2.60 50.06
CA LEU A 11 11.70 3.21 50.41
C LEU A 11 10.62 2.16 50.67
N SER A 12 9.72 2.46 51.60
CA SER A 12 8.54 1.63 51.84
C SER A 12 7.56 1.71 50.67
N LYS A 13 6.68 0.70 50.57
CA LYS A 13 5.68 0.61 49.51
C LYS A 13 4.75 1.83 49.48
N GLU A 14 4.39 2.33 50.65
CA GLU A 14 3.50 3.49 50.83
C GLU A 14 4.16 4.79 50.33
N GLU A 15 5.45 4.96 50.56
CA GLU A 15 6.23 6.11 50.10
C GLU A 15 6.38 6.09 48.57
N LEU A 16 6.69 4.93 47.98
CA LEU A 16 6.77 4.76 46.54
C LEU A 16 5.44 5.06 45.83
N ILE A 17 4.32 4.60 46.39
CA ILE A 17 2.98 4.90 45.86
C ILE A 17 2.71 6.41 45.89
N THR A 18 3.13 7.09 46.95
CA THR A 18 2.95 8.55 47.09
C THR A 18 3.77 9.32 46.05
N ILE A 19 5.01 8.91 45.81
CA ILE A 19 5.87 9.50 44.77
C ILE A 19 5.24 9.31 43.37
N ILE A 20 4.76 8.11 43.05
CA ILE A 20 4.12 7.83 41.75
C ILE A 20 2.88 8.70 41.53
N ARG A 21 2.04 8.86 42.56
CA ARG A 21 0.84 9.73 42.47
C ARG A 21 1.22 11.19 42.23
N ASN A 22 2.28 11.67 42.88
CA ASN A 22 2.76 13.04 42.71
C ASN A 22 3.39 13.27 41.32
N LEU A 23 4.12 12.29 40.78
CA LEU A 23 4.66 12.34 39.42
C LEU A 23 3.54 12.35 38.35
N ALA A 24 2.50 11.54 38.54
CA ALA A 24 1.33 11.53 37.67
C ALA A 24 0.57 12.87 37.71
N ALA A 25 0.43 13.48 38.90
CA ALA A 25 -0.21 14.79 39.07
C ALA A 25 0.62 15.94 38.46
N ASN A 26 1.95 15.85 38.47
CA ASN A 26 2.82 16.87 37.91
C ASN A 26 3.00 16.75 36.39
N SER A 27 2.84 15.56 35.81
CA SER A 27 2.89 15.32 34.36
C SER A 27 1.74 16.00 33.60
N THR A 28 0.62 16.28 34.27
CA THR A 28 -0.56 16.93 33.67
C THR A 28 -0.51 18.47 33.69
N LYS A 29 0.48 19.09 34.34
CA LYS A 29 0.57 20.56 34.51
C LYS A 29 1.79 21.22 33.87
N LYS A 30 2.44 20.60 32.88
CA LYS A 30 3.45 21.29 32.04
C LYS A 30 2.77 21.84 30.79
N GLY A 31 2.29 23.09 30.89
CA GLY A 31 1.64 23.81 29.81
C GLY A 31 2.53 24.03 28.59
N CYS A 32 1.98 23.78 27.41
CA CYS A 32 2.51 24.28 26.15
C CYS A 32 1.76 25.55 25.77
N LYS A 33 2.54 26.62 25.57
CA LYS A 33 2.11 27.92 25.06
C LYS A 33 1.41 27.77 23.70
N ASN A 34 0.38 28.60 23.47
CA ASN A 34 -0.42 28.67 22.25
C ASN A 34 0.43 28.76 20.97
N ALA A 35 0.56 27.63 20.27
CA ALA A 35 0.77 27.60 18.83
C ALA A 35 -0.51 26.98 18.24
N LYS A 36 -1.22 27.70 17.36
CA LYS A 36 -2.35 27.15 16.60
C LYS A 36 -1.83 25.99 15.75
N LYS A 37 -1.89 24.78 16.31
CA LYS A 37 -1.64 23.53 15.60
C LYS A 37 -2.84 23.36 14.68
N GLN A 38 -2.69 23.68 13.39
CA GLN A 38 -3.66 23.25 12.38
C GLN A 38 -3.76 21.73 12.51
N GLU A 39 -4.85 21.23 13.10
CA GLU A 39 -5.22 19.84 12.97
C GLU A 39 -5.33 19.58 11.47
N LYS A 40 -4.40 18.79 10.92
CA LYS A 40 -4.48 18.35 9.53
C LYS A 40 -5.80 17.58 9.42
N SER A 41 -6.78 18.21 8.78
CA SER A 41 -8.05 17.58 8.41
C SER A 41 -7.75 16.21 7.80
N THR A 42 -8.37 15.18 8.35
CA THR A 42 -8.25 13.81 7.85
C THR A 42 -8.92 13.73 6.48
N PHE A 43 -8.33 12.98 5.56
CA PHE A 43 -8.90 12.81 4.22
C PHE A 43 -10.21 12.01 4.32
N ASP A 44 -11.30 12.58 3.83
CA ASP A 44 -12.63 11.98 3.88
C ASP A 44 -12.93 11.22 2.59
N PHE A 45 -12.88 9.88 2.65
CA PHE A 45 -13.18 9.00 1.51
C PHE A 45 -14.66 9.01 1.11
N LYS A 46 -15.58 9.37 2.01
CA LYS A 46 -17.03 9.34 1.77
C LYS A 46 -17.49 10.36 0.71
N LYS A 47 -16.63 11.35 0.44
CA LYS A 47 -16.88 12.38 -0.59
C LYS A 47 -16.63 11.90 -2.02
N TYR A 48 -16.09 10.69 -2.19
CA TYR A 48 -15.66 10.17 -3.49
C TYR A 48 -16.27 8.78 -3.75
N LYS A 49 -16.57 8.52 -5.02
CA LYS A 49 -16.85 7.17 -5.49
C LYS A 49 -15.54 6.38 -5.64
N LYS A 50 -15.67 5.07 -5.81
CA LYS A 50 -14.57 4.18 -6.16
C LYS A 50 -14.70 3.72 -7.61
N ARG A 51 -13.60 3.24 -8.18
CA ARG A 51 -13.56 2.57 -9.48
C ARG A 51 -12.77 1.27 -9.36
N HIS A 52 -13.34 0.18 -9.86
CA HIS A 52 -12.60 -1.05 -10.06
C HIS A 52 -11.68 -0.91 -11.29
N VAL A 53 -10.38 -1.07 -11.06
CA VAL A 53 -9.35 -0.89 -12.10
C VAL A 53 -8.44 -2.10 -12.19
N ALA A 54 -7.84 -2.31 -13.37
CA ALA A 54 -6.65 -3.12 -13.53
C ALA A 54 -5.43 -2.20 -13.59
N LEU A 55 -4.46 -2.39 -12.70
CA LEU A 55 -3.16 -1.72 -12.75
C LEU A 55 -2.11 -2.65 -13.32
N LYS A 56 -1.40 -2.18 -14.34
CA LYS A 56 -0.22 -2.85 -14.89
C LYS A 56 1.03 -2.14 -14.43
N PHE A 57 1.97 -2.89 -13.88
CA PHE A 57 3.21 -2.35 -13.36
C PHE A 57 4.37 -3.31 -13.58
N LEU A 58 5.56 -2.75 -13.54
CA LEU A 58 6.81 -3.48 -13.56
C LEU A 58 7.56 -3.26 -12.24
N TYR A 59 8.41 -4.21 -11.91
CA TYR A 59 9.38 -4.05 -10.84
C TYR A 59 10.64 -4.87 -11.05
N LEU A 60 11.76 -4.33 -10.56
CA LEU A 60 13.01 -5.06 -10.39
C LEU A 60 13.01 -5.71 -9.01
N GLY A 61 12.99 -7.04 -8.98
CA GLY A 61 12.75 -7.81 -7.75
C GLY A 61 14.00 -8.13 -6.92
N TRP A 62 15.19 -7.75 -7.38
CA TRP A 62 16.47 -8.22 -6.81
C TRP A 62 16.63 -7.90 -5.33
N ASP A 63 16.25 -6.69 -4.92
CA ASP A 63 16.35 -6.22 -3.52
C ASP A 63 15.10 -6.51 -2.68
N TYR A 64 14.13 -7.25 -3.25
CA TYR A 64 12.84 -7.53 -2.63
C TYR A 64 12.69 -9.01 -2.28
N CYS A 65 12.06 -9.27 -1.14
CA CYS A 65 11.69 -10.59 -0.65
C CYS A 65 10.47 -11.18 -1.38
N GLY A 66 10.29 -10.85 -2.66
CA GLY A 66 9.20 -11.33 -3.50
C GLY A 66 8.00 -10.40 -3.52
N PHE A 67 6.92 -10.87 -4.17
CA PHE A 67 5.75 -10.04 -4.39
C PHE A 67 4.92 -9.83 -3.12
N ALA A 68 4.48 -10.91 -2.48
CA ALA A 68 3.45 -10.88 -1.45
C ALA A 68 4.00 -10.40 -0.09
N VAL A 69 3.15 -9.67 0.66
CA VAL A 69 3.45 -9.20 2.02
C VAL A 69 3.87 -10.35 2.93
N GLN A 70 4.84 -10.06 3.80
CA GLN A 70 5.38 -10.98 4.80
C GLN A 70 5.48 -10.26 6.15
N THR A 71 5.38 -11.01 7.25
CA THR A 71 5.34 -10.45 8.63
C THR A 71 6.69 -9.95 9.13
N HIS A 72 7.79 -10.47 8.60
CA HIS A 72 9.15 -10.21 9.09
C HIS A 72 9.92 -9.20 8.23
N THR A 73 9.32 -8.65 7.17
CA THR A 73 9.97 -7.69 6.28
C THR A 73 8.98 -6.81 5.54
N GLU A 74 9.33 -5.53 5.40
CA GLU A 74 8.59 -4.58 4.57
C GLU A 74 9.12 -4.51 3.13
N LYS A 75 10.21 -5.25 2.83
CA LYS A 75 10.83 -5.29 1.50
C LYS A 75 10.08 -6.25 0.58
N THR A 76 8.78 -6.09 0.43
CA THR A 76 7.98 -6.79 -0.57
C THR A 76 7.36 -5.79 -1.54
N ILE A 77 7.15 -6.22 -2.79
CA ILE A 77 6.57 -5.34 -3.82
C ILE A 77 5.17 -4.86 -3.39
N GLU A 78 4.38 -5.76 -2.82
CA GLU A 78 3.02 -5.48 -2.39
C GLU A 78 3.00 -4.51 -1.20
N THR A 79 3.92 -4.62 -0.23
CA THR A 79 4.05 -3.62 0.85
C THR A 79 4.30 -2.22 0.28
N GLN A 80 5.26 -2.06 -0.64
CA GLN A 80 5.58 -0.75 -1.23
C GLN A 80 4.42 -0.19 -2.04
N LEU A 81 3.71 -1.04 -2.79
CA LEU A 81 2.55 -0.64 -3.58
C LEU A 81 1.40 -0.14 -2.70
N PHE A 82 1.07 -0.86 -1.62
CA PHE A 82 0.03 -0.43 -0.69
C PHE A 82 0.42 0.83 0.08
N ASN A 83 1.70 0.98 0.47
CA ASN A 83 2.20 2.22 1.05
C ASN A 83 1.99 3.42 0.12
N ALA A 84 2.28 3.26 -1.18
CA ALA A 84 2.04 4.30 -2.18
C ALA A 84 0.54 4.63 -2.34
N LEU A 85 -0.32 3.62 -2.41
CA LEU A 85 -1.79 3.78 -2.51
C LEU A 85 -2.38 4.52 -1.31
N LEU A 86 -1.97 4.16 -0.09
CA LEU A 86 -2.39 4.80 1.16
C LEU A 86 -1.85 6.24 1.28
N LYS A 87 -0.58 6.46 0.89
CA LYS A 87 0.06 7.77 0.91
C LYS A 87 -0.61 8.76 -0.05
N THR A 88 -1.07 8.28 -1.19
CA THR A 88 -1.72 9.07 -2.25
C THR A 88 -3.23 9.20 -2.07
N LYS A 89 -3.80 8.62 -1.00
CA LYS A 89 -5.24 8.64 -0.70
C LYS A 89 -6.08 8.07 -1.85
N LEU A 90 -5.52 7.12 -2.58
CA LEU A 90 -6.25 6.35 -3.59
C LEU A 90 -6.99 5.17 -2.96
N LEU A 91 -6.49 4.71 -1.82
CA LEU A 91 -7.04 3.58 -1.09
C LEU A 91 -7.17 3.90 0.40
N GLU A 92 -8.26 3.47 1.02
CA GLU A 92 -8.50 3.60 2.45
C GLU A 92 -7.84 2.46 3.25
N SER A 93 -8.17 1.21 2.89
CA SER A 93 -7.56 0.03 3.48
C SER A 93 -7.44 -1.09 2.46
N ARG A 94 -6.59 -2.08 2.77
CA ARG A 94 -6.40 -3.23 1.89
C ARG A 94 -7.60 -4.17 1.91
N GLU A 95 -8.23 -4.30 3.06
CA GLU A 95 -9.30 -5.25 3.34
C GLU A 95 -10.55 -4.91 2.54
N THR A 96 -10.80 -3.63 2.30
CA THR A 96 -11.97 -3.11 1.59
C THR A 96 -11.69 -2.76 0.13
N SER A 97 -10.53 -3.16 -0.39
CA SER A 97 -10.04 -2.75 -1.72
C SER A 97 -10.41 -3.70 -2.86
N ASN A 98 -11.11 -4.80 -2.60
CA ASN A 98 -11.36 -5.85 -3.61
C ASN A 98 -10.08 -6.25 -4.38
N TYR A 99 -8.98 -6.43 -3.64
CA TYR A 99 -7.66 -6.61 -4.23
C TYR A 99 -7.39 -8.04 -4.70
N HIS A 100 -7.01 -8.18 -5.98
CA HIS A 100 -6.58 -9.43 -6.60
C HIS A 100 -5.25 -9.25 -7.32
N ARG A 101 -4.38 -10.24 -7.20
CA ARG A 101 -3.07 -10.30 -7.88
C ARG A 101 -3.05 -11.40 -8.93
N CYS A 102 -2.59 -11.07 -10.13
CA CYS A 102 -2.51 -12.02 -11.23
C CYS A 102 -1.57 -13.21 -10.94
N GLY A 103 -0.39 -12.93 -10.39
CA GLY A 103 0.57 -13.95 -9.97
C GLY A 103 1.40 -13.47 -8.79
N ARG A 104 1.86 -14.39 -7.95
CA ARG A 104 2.95 -14.09 -7.01
C ARG A 104 4.28 -14.36 -7.70
N THR A 105 5.30 -13.62 -7.32
CA THR A 105 6.69 -13.92 -7.65
C THR A 105 7.48 -14.13 -6.38
N ASP A 106 8.47 -15.04 -6.44
CA ASP A 106 9.34 -15.34 -5.32
C ASP A 106 10.43 -14.29 -5.16
N LYS A 107 11.22 -14.40 -4.08
CA LYS A 107 12.35 -13.50 -3.78
C LYS A 107 13.28 -13.37 -4.98
N GLY A 108 13.67 -12.14 -5.31
CA GLY A 108 14.59 -11.84 -6.40
C GLY A 108 13.97 -11.84 -7.80
N VAL A 109 12.74 -12.34 -7.98
CA VAL A 109 12.11 -12.42 -9.30
C VAL A 109 11.55 -11.05 -9.71
N SER A 110 11.92 -10.59 -10.90
CA SER A 110 11.41 -9.35 -11.51
C SER A 110 10.14 -9.62 -12.32
N ALA A 111 9.33 -8.58 -12.55
CA ALA A 111 8.18 -8.66 -13.44
C ALA A 111 8.08 -7.41 -14.32
N PHE A 112 7.87 -7.60 -15.62
CA PHE A 112 7.69 -6.51 -16.58
C PHE A 112 6.21 -6.16 -16.83
N SER A 113 5.28 -7.02 -16.39
CA SER A 113 3.86 -6.91 -16.71
C SER A 113 3.01 -7.58 -15.63
N GLN A 114 3.31 -7.29 -14.36
CA GLN A 114 2.42 -7.68 -13.27
C GLN A 114 1.11 -6.93 -13.41
N VAL A 115 0.00 -7.61 -13.13
CA VAL A 115 -1.33 -7.01 -13.12
C VAL A 115 -2.01 -7.29 -11.79
N ILE A 116 -2.58 -6.24 -11.19
CA ILE A 116 -3.49 -6.35 -10.06
C ILE A 116 -4.85 -5.74 -10.44
N SER A 117 -5.92 -6.17 -9.80
CA SER A 117 -7.19 -5.46 -9.81
C SER A 117 -7.58 -5.07 -8.38
N LEU A 118 -8.17 -3.88 -8.24
CA LEU A 118 -8.60 -3.30 -6.96
C LEU A 118 -9.51 -2.08 -7.19
N ASP A 119 -10.21 -1.69 -6.13
CA ASP A 119 -11.05 -0.51 -6.05
C ASP A 119 -10.22 0.70 -5.58
N LEU A 120 -10.16 1.73 -6.41
CA LEU A 120 -9.47 2.99 -6.11
C LEU A 120 -10.46 4.16 -6.04
N ARG A 121 -10.14 5.19 -5.27
CA ARG A 121 -10.83 6.48 -5.32
C ARG A 121 -10.90 6.99 -6.76
N SER A 122 -12.07 7.42 -7.20
CA SER A 122 -12.30 8.00 -8.53
C SER A 122 -12.78 9.44 -8.43
N ASN A 123 -12.44 10.24 -9.44
CA ASN A 123 -13.05 11.56 -9.62
C ASN A 123 -14.41 11.49 -10.34
N LEU A 124 -14.73 10.36 -10.98
CA LEU A 124 -15.91 10.23 -11.83
C LEU A 124 -17.10 9.66 -11.08
N LEU A 125 -18.30 10.13 -11.44
CA LEU A 125 -19.56 9.68 -10.84
C LEU A 125 -20.17 8.48 -11.57
N GLU A 126 -19.77 8.24 -12.82
CA GLU A 126 -20.30 7.21 -13.71
C GLU A 126 -19.24 6.63 -14.65
N GLY A 127 -19.63 5.58 -15.38
CA GLY A 127 -18.77 4.85 -16.31
C GLY A 127 -18.34 3.48 -15.78
N LYS A 128 -17.56 2.76 -16.61
CA LYS A 128 -17.17 1.38 -16.35
C LYS A 128 -16.42 1.24 -15.01
N GLY A 129 -16.85 0.27 -14.21
CA GLY A 129 -16.23 -0.08 -12.94
C GLY A 129 -16.51 0.90 -11.79
N ILE A 130 -17.34 1.94 -11.98
CA ILE A 130 -17.69 2.85 -10.88
C ILE A 130 -18.53 2.12 -9.82
N ILE A 131 -18.16 2.34 -8.56
CA ILE A 131 -18.81 1.80 -7.38
C ILE A 131 -19.21 2.99 -6.51
N THR A 132 -20.48 3.05 -6.12
CA THR A 132 -21.00 4.04 -5.18
C THR A 132 -21.02 3.39 -3.79
N PRO A 133 -20.18 3.83 -2.83
CA PRO A 133 -20.24 3.35 -1.45
C PRO A 133 -21.60 3.65 -0.81
N GLU A 134 -22.05 2.82 0.11
CA GLU A 134 -23.32 3.00 0.84
C GLU A 134 -23.33 4.28 1.68
N ASP A 135 -22.16 4.68 2.19
CA ASP A 135 -21.95 5.88 3.00
C ASP A 135 -21.49 7.09 2.17
N PHE A 136 -21.68 7.04 0.85
CA PHE A 136 -21.34 8.14 -0.05
C PHE A 136 -22.16 9.39 0.30
N ALA A 137 -21.47 10.41 0.81
CA ALA A 137 -22.06 11.71 1.10
C ALA A 137 -21.98 12.57 -0.16
N GLU A 138 -23.07 12.58 -0.92
CA GLU A 138 -23.20 13.40 -2.12
C GLU A 138 -23.08 14.89 -1.73
N ASN A 139 -21.95 15.50 -2.09
CA ASN A 139 -21.72 16.91 -1.81
C ASN A 139 -22.29 17.73 -2.96
N GLN A 140 -23.40 18.44 -2.72
CA GLN A 140 -24.01 19.39 -3.67
C GLN A 140 -23.07 20.56 -4.06
N HIS A 141 -21.92 20.70 -3.39
CA HIS A 141 -20.95 21.79 -3.62
C HIS A 141 -19.64 21.37 -4.30
N ASN A 142 -19.48 20.12 -4.74
CA ASN A 142 -18.35 19.74 -5.58
C ASN A 142 -18.63 20.13 -7.05
N ASN A 143 -18.75 21.43 -7.33
CA ASN A 143 -18.82 22.01 -8.68
C ASN A 143 -17.47 21.91 -9.45
N ALA A 144 -16.60 20.99 -9.05
CA ALA A 144 -15.37 20.65 -9.74
C ALA A 144 -15.21 19.12 -9.76
N VAL A 145 -16.28 18.40 -10.12
CA VAL A 145 -16.11 17.03 -10.65
C VAL A 145 -15.36 17.22 -11.96
N SER A 146 -14.05 17.01 -11.92
CA SER A 146 -13.23 16.90 -13.13
C SER A 146 -13.86 15.82 -14.01
N ASP A 147 -14.21 16.15 -15.26
CA ASP A 147 -14.63 15.17 -16.27
C ASP A 147 -13.52 14.14 -16.59
N GLN A 148 -12.31 14.38 -16.08
CA GLN A 148 -11.17 13.48 -16.21
C GLN A 148 -10.94 12.67 -14.94
N GLU A 149 -10.68 11.39 -15.16
CA GLU A 149 -10.25 10.48 -14.11
C GLU A 149 -8.86 10.84 -13.57
N ILE A 150 -8.57 10.38 -12.37
CA ILE A 150 -7.23 10.45 -11.76
C ILE A 150 -6.20 9.73 -12.63
N ASP A 151 -5.08 10.41 -12.93
CA ASP A 151 -3.89 9.77 -13.49
C ASP A 151 -3.17 8.94 -12.41
N TYR A 152 -3.68 7.72 -12.19
CA TYR A 152 -3.13 6.79 -11.20
C TYR A 152 -1.64 6.50 -11.40
N PRO A 153 -1.14 6.22 -12.62
CA PRO A 153 0.29 6.01 -12.85
C PRO A 153 1.16 7.18 -12.39
N SER A 154 0.83 8.42 -12.80
CA SER A 154 1.66 9.57 -12.47
C SER A 154 1.70 9.85 -10.96
N ILE A 155 0.56 9.72 -10.28
CA ILE A 155 0.49 9.95 -8.82
C ILE A 155 1.25 8.85 -8.05
N LEU A 156 1.08 7.59 -8.43
CA LEU A 156 1.76 6.47 -7.79
C LEU A 156 3.27 6.51 -8.03
N ASN A 157 3.71 6.74 -9.28
CA ASN A 157 5.12 6.76 -9.65
C ASN A 157 5.92 7.90 -8.99
N ARG A 158 5.24 8.95 -8.51
CA ARG A 158 5.87 10.05 -7.74
C ARG A 158 6.25 9.62 -6.31
N VAL A 159 5.61 8.59 -5.77
CA VAL A 159 5.84 8.14 -4.38
C VAL A 159 6.37 6.71 -4.26
N LEU A 160 6.29 5.92 -5.34
CA LEU A 160 6.89 4.60 -5.42
C LEU A 160 8.43 4.70 -5.50
N PRO A 161 9.15 3.67 -4.97
CA PRO A 161 10.57 3.49 -5.24
C PRO A 161 10.88 3.48 -6.75
N GLU A 162 12.13 3.77 -7.12
CA GLU A 162 12.54 3.84 -8.53
C GLU A 162 12.41 2.49 -9.23
N GLU A 163 12.56 1.40 -8.49
CA GLU A 163 12.51 0.02 -8.95
C GLU A 163 11.09 -0.46 -9.26
N ILE A 164 10.04 0.27 -8.87
CA ILE A 164 8.64 -0.11 -9.07
C ILE A 164 7.94 1.01 -9.86
N LYS A 165 7.42 0.67 -11.04
CA LYS A 165 6.72 1.64 -11.90
C LYS A 165 5.39 1.10 -12.38
N VAL A 166 4.33 1.87 -12.14
CA VAL A 166 3.03 1.69 -12.78
C VAL A 166 3.14 2.21 -14.21
N ILE A 167 2.85 1.34 -15.17
CA ILE A 167 3.03 1.64 -16.60
C ILE A 167 1.70 1.88 -17.33
N ALA A 168 0.60 1.33 -16.82
CA ALA A 168 -0.71 1.53 -17.40
C ALA A 168 -1.81 1.20 -16.38
N TRP A 169 -3.02 1.66 -16.68
CA TRP A 169 -4.24 1.24 -15.98
C TRP A 169 -5.41 1.17 -16.96
N ALA A 170 -6.48 0.46 -16.58
CA ALA A 170 -7.74 0.45 -17.31
C ALA A 170 -8.94 0.27 -16.36
N PRO A 171 -10.10 0.88 -16.64
CA PRO A 171 -11.34 0.53 -15.95
C PRO A 171 -11.79 -0.89 -16.35
N VAL A 172 -12.29 -1.65 -15.38
CA VAL A 172 -12.75 -3.03 -15.57
C VAL A 172 -14.12 -3.23 -14.92
N ASP A 173 -14.80 -4.32 -15.28
CA ASP A 173 -16.06 -4.69 -14.64
C ASP A 173 -15.82 -4.97 -13.15
N THR A 174 -16.78 -4.65 -12.28
CA THR A 174 -16.62 -4.77 -10.82
C THR A 174 -16.41 -6.21 -10.35
N SER A 175 -16.74 -7.19 -11.18
CA SER A 175 -16.51 -8.61 -10.95
C SER A 175 -15.15 -9.13 -11.43
N PHE A 176 -14.37 -8.31 -12.16
CA PHE A 176 -13.10 -8.73 -12.73
C PHE A 176 -12.07 -9.06 -11.64
N SER A 177 -11.41 -10.21 -11.76
CA SER A 177 -10.29 -10.57 -10.91
C SER A 177 -9.05 -10.78 -11.76
N ALA A 178 -8.02 -9.97 -11.53
CA ALA A 178 -6.72 -10.16 -12.17
C ALA A 178 -6.16 -11.57 -11.93
N ARG A 179 -6.57 -12.25 -10.86
CA ARG A 179 -6.19 -13.63 -10.54
C ARG A 179 -6.96 -14.66 -11.35
N PHE A 180 -8.30 -14.63 -11.24
CA PHE A 180 -9.17 -15.71 -11.72
C PHE A 180 -9.52 -15.57 -13.20
N ASP A 181 -9.55 -14.35 -13.74
CA ASP A 181 -9.80 -14.12 -15.16
C ASP A 181 -8.54 -14.29 -16.02
N CYS A 182 -7.35 -14.30 -15.41
CA CYS A 182 -6.11 -14.52 -16.11
C CYS A 182 -6.01 -15.93 -16.69
N LYS A 183 -5.93 -16.03 -18.02
CA LYS A 183 -5.87 -17.31 -18.75
C LYS A 183 -4.45 -17.87 -18.89
N LYS A 184 -3.43 -17.01 -19.02
CA LYS A 184 -2.03 -17.44 -19.23
C LYS A 184 -1.05 -16.47 -18.59
N ARG A 185 0.03 -17.00 -18.03
CA ARG A 185 1.22 -16.26 -17.62
C ARG A 185 2.40 -16.74 -18.46
N THR A 186 3.32 -15.84 -18.79
CA THR A 186 4.55 -16.18 -19.53
C THR A 186 5.74 -15.68 -18.74
N TYR A 187 6.69 -16.57 -18.48
CA TYR A 187 7.94 -16.25 -17.82
C TYR A 187 9.09 -16.39 -18.81
N LYS A 188 10.10 -15.54 -18.65
CA LYS A 188 11.35 -15.62 -19.38
C LYS A 188 12.46 -15.77 -18.34
N TYR A 189 13.38 -16.70 -18.61
CA TYR A 189 14.55 -16.94 -17.77
C TYR A 189 15.78 -16.53 -18.57
N TRP A 190 16.63 -15.72 -17.95
CA TRP A 190 17.90 -15.28 -18.51
C TRP A 190 19.00 -15.83 -17.64
N PHE A 191 19.93 -16.56 -18.24
CA PHE A 191 21.11 -17.10 -17.58
C PHE A 191 22.32 -16.99 -18.51
N PRO A 192 23.54 -16.84 -17.96
CA PRO A 192 24.76 -16.89 -18.76
C PRO A 192 24.86 -18.23 -19.52
N ILE A 193 25.33 -18.19 -20.76
CA ILE A 193 25.43 -19.39 -21.59
C ILE A 193 26.40 -20.44 -21.01
N GLY A 194 27.56 -20.02 -20.48
CA GLY A 194 28.58 -20.92 -19.94
C GLY A 194 28.88 -22.09 -20.88
N ASN A 195 28.84 -23.31 -20.34
CA ASN A 195 29.03 -24.56 -21.07
C ASN A 195 27.70 -25.29 -21.35
N LEU A 196 26.58 -24.56 -21.40
CA LEU A 196 25.26 -25.14 -21.60
C LEU A 196 25.06 -25.62 -23.04
N ASP A 197 24.57 -26.84 -23.21
CA ASP A 197 24.17 -27.39 -24.50
C ASP A 197 22.74 -26.97 -24.84
N ILE A 198 22.63 -25.85 -25.57
CA ILE A 198 21.34 -25.25 -25.94
C ILE A 198 20.46 -26.20 -26.76
N LYS A 199 21.04 -27.03 -27.64
CA LYS A 199 20.27 -27.96 -28.46
C LYS A 199 19.62 -29.04 -27.58
N ARG A 200 20.39 -29.62 -26.65
CA ARG A 200 19.84 -30.59 -25.69
C ARG A 200 18.80 -29.98 -24.78
N MET A 201 18.99 -28.74 -24.33
CA MET A 201 18.00 -28.03 -23.52
C MET A 201 16.68 -27.81 -24.29
N GLN A 202 16.76 -27.43 -25.58
CA GLN A 202 15.59 -27.27 -26.43
C GLN A 202 14.86 -28.61 -26.66
N GLU A 203 15.60 -29.68 -26.96
CA GLU A 203 15.04 -31.01 -27.15
C GLU A 203 14.33 -31.50 -25.87
N ALA A 204 14.99 -31.37 -24.71
CA ALA A 204 14.39 -31.72 -23.42
C ALA A 204 13.16 -30.86 -23.10
N GLY A 205 13.24 -29.54 -23.32
CA GLY A 205 12.14 -28.60 -23.05
C GLY A 205 10.91 -28.83 -23.93
N SER A 206 11.07 -29.40 -25.13
CA SER A 206 9.94 -29.75 -26.01
C SER A 206 9.10 -30.95 -25.52
N LYS A 207 9.57 -31.67 -24.49
CA LYS A 207 8.93 -32.85 -23.91
C LYS A 207 8.19 -32.56 -22.59
N LEU A 208 8.14 -31.29 -22.16
CA LEU A 208 7.43 -30.80 -20.97
C LEU A 208 6.04 -30.28 -21.34
#